data_AF-A0A2H0QK46-F1
#
_entry.id   AF-A0A2H0QK46-F1
#
_cell.length_a   1.000
_cell.length_b   1.000
_cell.length_c   1.000
_cell.angle_alpha   90.00
_cell.angle_beta   90.00
_cell.angle_gamma   90.00
#
_symmetry.space_group_name_H-M   'P 1'
#
loop_
_entity.id
_entity.type
_entity.pdbx_description
1 polymer ?
#
loop_
_entity_poly.entity_id
_entity_poly.type
_entity_poly.pdbx_seq_one_letter_code
_entity_poly.pdbx_strand_id
1 'polypeptide(L)'
;MKYSQAINRKNDDIEIHLVRGESIDGVQIYAYLATHAGKVKDLKLSLLLKETKLKDYGIIIASGEGEPTDEVREYVNQYLV
;
A
#
# COMPACT_ATOMS: atom_id res chain seq x y z
N MET A 1 3.39 12.77 -8.60
CA MET A 1 3.22 11.34 -8.25
C MET A 1 2.01 10.81 -8.98
N LYS A 2 2.17 9.79 -9.84
CA LYS A 2 1.04 9.08 -10.50
C LYS A 2 0.70 7.87 -9.63
N TYR A 3 -0.53 7.78 -9.14
CA TYR A 3 -0.94 6.70 -8.24
C TYR A 3 -1.40 5.46 -9.01
N SER A 4 -0.87 4.31 -8.60
CA SER A 4 -1.02 2.98 -9.18
C SER A 4 -2.40 2.37 -8.96
N GLN A 5 -2.74 1.44 -9.85
CA GLN A 5 -4.00 0.69 -9.92
C GLN A 5 -4.43 0.12 -8.57
N ALA A 6 -5.67 0.41 -8.17
CA ALA A 6 -6.36 -0.29 -7.11
C ALA A 6 -7.10 -1.49 -7.73
N ILE A 7 -6.77 -2.70 -7.31
CA ILE A 7 -7.54 -3.90 -7.67
C ILE A 7 -8.58 -4.07 -6.57
N ASN A 8 -9.85 -3.87 -6.90
CA ASN A 8 -10.96 -3.85 -5.95
C ASN A 8 -11.69 -5.21 -6.04
N ARG A 9 -11.68 -6.01 -4.97
CA ARG A 9 -12.52 -7.21 -4.83
C ARG A 9 -13.23 -7.22 -3.48
N LYS A 10 -14.47 -7.70 -3.53
CA LYS A 10 -15.53 -7.49 -2.55
C LYS A 10 -15.55 -8.61 -1.50
N ASN A 11 -14.69 -8.52 -0.49
CA ASN A 11 -15.09 -8.71 0.91
C ASN A 11 -15.14 -7.29 1.45
N ASP A 12 -16.34 -6.74 1.67
CA ASP A 12 -16.68 -5.30 1.62
C ASP A 12 -15.81 -4.33 2.47
N ASP A 13 -14.88 -4.84 3.27
CA ASP A 13 -14.18 -4.10 4.30
C ASP A 13 -12.66 -4.00 4.14
N ILE A 14 -11.97 -4.70 3.23
CA ILE A 14 -10.49 -4.60 3.10
C ILE A 14 -10.05 -4.35 1.65
N GLU A 15 -9.23 -3.31 1.45
CA GLU A 15 -8.55 -2.98 0.19
C GLU A 15 -7.03 -3.11 0.34
N ILE A 16 -6.32 -3.60 -0.70
CA ILE A 16 -4.85 -3.63 -0.71
C ILE A 16 -4.33 -2.49 -1.59
N HIS A 17 -3.42 -1.69 -1.05
CA HIS A 17 -2.81 -0.55 -1.72
C HIS A 17 -1.31 -0.72 -1.86
N LEU A 18 -0.79 -0.47 -3.06
CA LEU A 18 0.64 -0.27 -3.27
C LEU A 18 1.00 1.19 -2.97
N VAL A 19 1.71 1.40 -1.86
CA VAL A 19 2.25 2.69 -1.43
C VAL A 19 3.71 2.76 -1.82
N ARG A 20 4.13 3.91 -2.37
CA ARG A 20 5.53 4.19 -2.71
C ARG A 20 6.02 5.39 -1.90
N GLY A 21 7.30 5.36 -1.55
CA GLY A 21 7.95 6.43 -0.81
C GLY A 21 9.44 6.47 -1.07
N GLU A 22 10.11 7.27 -0.25
CA GLU A 22 11.56 7.43 -0.24
C GLU A 22 12.03 7.27 1.21
N SER A 23 13.10 6.51 1.43
CA SER A 23 13.75 6.38 2.73
C SER A 23 14.51 7.66 3.09
N ILE A 24 14.99 7.75 4.32
CA ILE A 24 15.82 8.89 4.76
C ILE A 24 17.13 9.01 3.95
N ASP A 25 17.60 7.91 3.39
CA ASP A 25 18.83 7.82 2.58
C ASP A 25 18.56 8.08 1.08
N GLY A 26 17.35 8.46 0.69
CA GLY A 26 16.97 8.73 -0.70
C GLY A 26 16.64 7.48 -1.51
N VAL A 27 16.58 6.30 -0.88
CA VAL A 27 16.27 5.04 -1.55
C VAL A 27 14.77 4.94 -1.76
N GLN A 28 14.34 4.66 -2.99
CA GLN A 28 12.93 4.40 -3.26
C GLN A 28 12.48 3.15 -2.51
N ILE A 29 11.30 3.20 -1.92
CA ILE A 29 10.72 2.09 -1.18
C ILE A 29 9.26 1.86 -1.59
N TYR A 30 8.78 0.64 -1.39
CA TYR A 30 7.39 0.27 -1.55
C TYR A 30 6.85 -0.46 -0.33
N ALA A 31 5.52 -0.39 -0.16
CA ALA A 31 4.77 -1.20 0.79
C ALA A 31 3.39 -1.56 0.22
N TYR A 32 3.00 -2.82 0.33
CA TYR A 32 1.62 -3.27 0.16
C TYR A 32 0.90 -3.17 1.49
N LEU A 33 -0.14 -2.34 1.55
CA LEU A 33 -0.92 -2.05 2.74
C LEU A 33 -2.34 -2.59 2.58
N ALA A 34 -2.73 -3.55 3.42
CA ALA A 34 -4.13 -3.94 3.59
C ALA A 34 -4.81 -2.93 4.52
N THR A 35 -5.80 -2.21 4.01
CA THR A 35 -6.50 -1.14 4.71
C THR A 35 -7.98 -1.43 4.75
N HIS A 36 -8.62 -1.12 5.88
CA HIS A 36 -10.08 -1.22 5.96
C HIS A 36 -10.74 -0.18 5.03
N ALA A 37 -11.80 -0.53 4.30
CA ALA A 37 -12.50 0.35 3.36
C ALA A 37 -12.86 1.71 3.99
N GLY A 38 -13.38 1.69 5.23
CA GLY A 38 -13.65 2.89 6.03
C GLY A 38 -12.44 3.81 6.33
N LYS A 39 -11.20 3.32 6.22
CA LYS A 39 -9.96 4.08 6.43
C LYS A 39 -9.26 4.50 5.14
N VAL A 40 -9.74 4.07 3.98
CA VAL A 40 -9.11 4.37 2.67
C VAL A 40 -9.06 5.87 2.41
N LYS A 41 -10.12 6.61 2.77
CA LYS A 41 -10.17 8.07 2.60
C LYS A 41 -9.12 8.77 3.47
N ASP A 42 -9.00 8.36 4.72
CA ASP A 42 -8.04 8.95 5.67
C ASP A 42 -6.60 8.62 5.27
N LEU A 43 -6.35 7.40 4.80
CA LEU A 43 -5.06 6.99 4.24
C LEU A 43 -4.67 7.88 3.06
N LYS A 44 -5.57 8.07 2.08
CA LYS A 44 -5.30 8.91 0.89
C LYS A 44 -4.99 10.36 1.28
N LEU A 45 -5.72 10.92 2.24
CA LEU A 45 -5.47 12.26 2.74
C LEU A 45 -4.11 12.35 3.45
N SER A 46 -3.76 11.39 4.30
CA SER A 46 -2.47 11.35 4.98
C SER A 46 -1.30 11.26 4.00
N LEU A 47 -1.42 10.41 2.97
CA LEU A 47 -0.38 10.23 1.95
C LEU A 47 -0.13 11.53 1.16
N LEU A 48 -1.16 12.34 0.93
CA LEU A 48 -1.02 13.66 0.31
C LEU A 48 -0.27 14.64 1.22
N LEU A 49 -0.45 14.53 2.53
CA LEU A 49 0.18 15.40 3.53
C LEU A 49 1.62 14.99 3.87
N LYS A 50 2.12 13.85 3.36
CA LYS A 50 3.45 13.28 3.64
C LYS A 50 3.73 12.99 5.12
N GLU A 51 2.70 12.89 5.95
CA GLU A 51 2.79 12.61 7.39
C GLU A 51 2.16 11.25 7.71
N THR A 52 2.47 10.21 6.91
CA THR A 52 1.80 8.91 7.02
C THR A 52 2.62 7.88 7.76
N LYS A 53 2.10 7.43 8.90
CA LYS A 53 2.49 6.15 9.51
C LYS A 53 1.53 5.07 9.02
N LEU A 54 1.95 4.26 8.06
CA LEU A 54 1.08 3.28 7.39
C LEU A 54 0.38 2.31 8.37
N LYS A 55 1.03 1.99 9.49
CA LYS A 55 0.49 1.12 10.56
C LYS A 55 -0.78 1.67 11.22
N ASP A 56 -1.04 2.97 11.13
CA ASP A 56 -2.25 3.59 11.70
C ASP A 56 -3.50 3.31 10.83
N TYR A 57 -3.27 2.98 9.56
CA TYR A 57 -4.29 2.81 8.53
C TYR A 57 -4.51 1.35 8.12
N GLY A 58 -3.59 0.44 8.43
CA GLY A 58 -3.68 -0.93 7.96
C GLY A 58 -2.52 -1.83 8.38
N ILE A 59 -2.49 -3.00 7.76
CA ILE A 59 -1.45 -4.03 7.95
C ILE A 59 -0.55 -4.06 6.72
N ILE A 60 0.76 -4.00 6.93
CA ILE A 60 1.74 -4.14 5.85
C ILE A 60 1.84 -5.64 5.49
N ILE A 61 1.53 -5.98 4.25
CA ILE A 61 1.62 -7.34 3.73
C ILE A 61 3.04 -7.65 3.26
N ALA A 62 3.66 -6.70 2.56
CA ALA A 62 5.01 -6.79 2.02
C ALA A 62 5.61 -5.39 1.86
N SER A 63 6.93 -5.26 2.02
CA SER A 63 7.65 -4.01 1.81
C SER A 63 9.09 -4.27 1.41
N GLY A 64 9.70 -3.32 0.70
CA GLY A 64 11.11 -3.43 0.32
C GLY A 64 11.62 -2.16 -0.36
N GLU A 65 12.89 -2.21 -0.74
CA GLU A 65 13.53 -1.19 -1.56
C GLU A 65 13.17 -1.36 -3.04
N GLY A 66 13.14 -0.26 -3.77
CA GLY A 66 12.83 -0.21 -5.19
C GLY A 66 11.36 -0.49 -5.52
N GLU A 67 11.16 -1.28 -6.57
CA GLU A 67 9.84 -1.75 -7.00
C GLU A 67 9.62 -3.21 -6.57
N PRO A 68 8.37 -3.61 -6.28
CA PRO A 68 8.07 -5.00 -5.96
C PRO A 68 8.45 -5.93 -7.11
N THR A 69 9.12 -7.03 -6.76
CA THR A 69 9.46 -8.11 -7.69
C THR A 69 8.20 -8.87 -8.11
N ASP A 70 8.30 -9.67 -9.17
CA ASP A 70 7.19 -10.49 -9.63
C ASP A 70 6.76 -11.52 -8.57
N GLU A 71 7.70 -12.09 -7.82
CA GLU A 71 7.42 -12.97 -6.68
C GLU A 71 6.58 -12.27 -5.60
N VAL A 72 6.92 -11.02 -5.26
CA VAL A 72 6.16 -10.24 -4.26
C VAL A 72 4.77 -9.90 -4.78
N ARG A 73 4.63 -9.57 -6.07
CA ARG A 73 3.32 -9.31 -6.69
C ARG A 73 2.46 -10.56 -6.69
N GLU A 74 3.04 -11.71 -7.00
CA GLU A 74 2.34 -12.99 -6.98
C GLU A 74 1.88 -13.35 -5.56
N TYR A 75 2.75 -13.19 -4.57
CA TYR A 75 2.40 -13.35 -3.16
C TYR A 75 1.22 -12.46 -2.75
N VAL A 76 1.27 -11.16 -3.09
CA VAL A 76 0.18 -10.24 -2.74
C VAL A 76 -1.12 -10.57 -3.49
N ASN A 77 -1.03 -11.04 -4.73
CA ASN A 77 -2.19 -11.46 -5.51
C ASN A 77 -2.94 -12.63 -4.88
N GLN A 78 -2.30 -13.46 -4.05
CA GLN A 78 -2.97 -14.52 -3.29
C GLN A 78 -3.95 -13.99 -2.23
N TYR A 79 -3.82 -12.72 -1.83
CA TYR A 79 -4.74 -12.05 -0.90
C TYR A 79 -5.84 -11.25 -1.63
N LEU A 80 -5.78 -11.18 -2.95
CA LEU A 80 -6.73 -10.45 -3.81
C LEU A 80 -7.80 -11.37 -4.44
N VAL A 81 -7.94 -12.61 -3.96
CA VAL A 81 -8.81 -13.65 -4.53
C VAL A 81 -10.28 -13.38 -4.23
#